data_AF-A0A3D2JZB1-F1
#
_entry.id   AF-A0A3D2JZB1-F1
#
_cell.length_a   1.000
_cell.length_b   1.000
_cell.length_c   1.000
_cell.angle_alpha   90.00
_cell.angle_beta   90.00
_cell.angle_gamma   90.00
#
_symmetry.space_group_name_H-M   'P 1'
#
loop_
_entity.id
_entity.type
_entity.pdbx_description
1 polymer ?
#
loop_
_entity_poly.entity_id
_entity_poly.type
_entity_poly.pdbx_seq_one_letter_code
_entity_poly.pdbx_strand_id
1 'polypeptide(L)'
;MKTYTVFVRLLLAVSMLGTMLSVSAQSDIDLENADNQVGYSIGVNIGINLVQQGITADVEMDAFMAGFTDALANEVRMDEAAMMAAIQSFVA
;
A
#
# COMPACT_ATOMS: atom_id res chain seq x y z
N MET A 1 -32.92 -35.65 -7.39
CA MET A 1 -32.95 -34.21 -7.05
C MET A 1 -32.27 -33.87 -5.72
N LYS A 2 -32.46 -34.64 -4.63
CA LYS A 2 -31.88 -34.34 -3.29
C LYS A 2 -30.34 -34.27 -3.24
N THR A 3 -29.63 -35.12 -3.98
CA THR A 3 -28.16 -35.16 -4.01
C THR A 3 -27.54 -33.94 -4.69
N TYR A 4 -28.14 -33.46 -5.78
CA TYR A 4 -27.69 -32.27 -6.50
C TYR A 4 -27.80 -31.00 -5.64
N THR A 5 -28.84 -30.89 -4.82
CA THR A 5 -29.01 -29.74 -3.91
C THR A 5 -27.95 -29.70 -2.81
N VAL A 6 -27.51 -30.87 -2.33
CA VAL A 6 -26.43 -30.98 -1.32
C VAL A 6 -25.08 -30.61 -1.93
N PHE A 7 -24.80 -31.08 -3.16
CA PHE A 7 -23.57 -30.73 -3.88
C PHE A 7 -23.49 -29.24 -4.20
N VAL A 8 -24.58 -28.61 -4.65
CA VAL A 8 -24.63 -27.17 -4.94
C VAL A 8 -24.43 -26.35 -3.66
N ARG A 9 -25.01 -26.77 -2.52
CA ARG A 9 -24.80 -26.09 -1.23
C ARG A 9 -23.37 -26.24 -0.70
N LEU A 10 -22.74 -27.40 -0.92
CA LEU A 10 -21.33 -27.62 -0.57
C LEU A 10 -20.41 -26.74 -1.43
N LEU A 11 -20.69 -26.61 -2.73
CA LEU A 11 -19.92 -25.78 -3.64
C LEU A 11 -20.04 -24.27 -3.31
N LEU A 12 -21.26 -23.81 -2.97
CA LEU A 12 -21.52 -22.44 -2.52
C LEU A 12 -20.85 -22.12 -1.17
N ALA A 13 -20.79 -23.09 -0.25
CA ALA A 13 -20.10 -22.91 1.03
C ALA A 13 -18.58 -22.75 0.85
N VAL A 14 -17.97 -23.50 -0.08
CA VAL A 14 -16.52 -23.41 -0.36
C VAL A 14 -16.14 -22.05 -0.98
N SER A 15 -17.01 -21.45 -1.80
CA SER A 15 -16.75 -20.11 -2.37
C SER A 15 -16.76 -18.97 -1.34
N MET A 16 -17.41 -19.13 -0.18
CA MET A 16 -17.44 -18.10 0.87
C MET A 16 -16.23 -18.13 1.81
N LEU A 17 -15.42 -19.19 1.80
CA LEU A 17 -14.19 -19.28 2.62
C LEU A 17 -12.97 -18.60 1.97
N GLY A 18 -13.05 -18.20 0.70
CA GLY A 18 -11.91 -17.68 -0.06
C GLY A 18 -11.59 -16.19 0.12
N THR A 19 -12.45 -15.41 0.78
CA THR A 19 -12.32 -13.93 0.80
C THR A 19 -11.87 -13.34 2.14
N MET A 20 -11.50 -14.17 3.13
CA MET A 20 -11.18 -13.70 4.50
C MET A 20 -9.69 -13.65 4.86
N LEU A 21 -8.76 -13.77 3.90
CA LEU A 21 -7.32 -13.87 4.21
C LEU A 21 -6.46 -12.67 3.81
N SER A 22 -7.06 -11.49 3.64
CA SER A 22 -6.29 -10.25 3.59
C SER A 22 -6.49 -9.44 4.87
N VAL A 23 -6.28 -10.08 6.02
CA VAL A 23 -5.85 -9.34 7.21
C VAL A 23 -4.40 -8.94 6.90
N SER A 24 -4.22 -7.73 6.40
CA SER A 24 -2.93 -7.07 6.43
C SER A 24 -2.53 -6.95 7.90
N ALA A 25 -1.77 -7.93 8.38
CA ALA A 25 -1.10 -7.89 9.66
C ALA A 25 -0.04 -6.79 9.57
N GLN A 26 -0.46 -5.54 9.69
CA GLN A 26 0.44 -4.46 10.05
C GLN A 26 0.80 -4.74 11.51
N SER A 27 1.84 -5.54 11.70
CA SER A 27 2.42 -5.78 13.02
C SER A 27 2.71 -4.43 13.63
N ASP A 28 2.25 -4.21 14.86
CA ASP A 28 2.61 -3.03 15.63
C ASP A 28 4.14 -2.91 15.63
N ILE A 29 4.68 -1.76 15.25
CA ILE A 29 6.13 -1.60 15.11
C ILE A 29 6.71 -1.54 16.53
N ASP A 30 7.61 -2.46 16.86
CA ASP A 30 8.30 -2.45 18.14
C ASP A 30 9.25 -1.25 18.22
N LEU A 31 8.81 -0.15 18.82
CA LEU A 31 9.61 1.05 19.03
C LEU A 31 10.52 0.98 20.26
N GLU A 32 10.63 -0.16 20.96
CA GLU A 32 11.69 -0.38 21.94
C GLU A 32 13.00 -0.84 21.27
N ASN A 33 12.91 -1.39 20.05
CA ASN A 33 14.05 -1.74 19.23
C ASN A 33 14.72 -0.50 18.61
N ALA A 34 16.03 -0.35 18.80
CA ALA A 34 16.79 0.81 18.33
C ALA A 34 16.80 0.96 16.79
N ASP A 35 16.89 -0.13 16.03
CA ASP A 35 16.87 -0.09 14.58
C ASP A 35 15.50 0.35 14.06
N ASN A 36 14.42 -0.15 14.68
CA ASN A 36 13.06 0.28 14.38
C ASN A 36 12.85 1.77 14.68
N GLN A 37 13.40 2.28 15.79
CA GLN A 37 13.33 3.71 16.12
C GLN A 37 14.00 4.56 15.04
N VAL A 38 15.16 4.14 14.52
CA VAL A 38 15.85 4.86 13.44
C VAL A 38 14.98 4.87 12.18
N GLY A 39 14.50 3.70 11.74
CA GLY A 39 13.65 3.60 10.55
C GLY A 39 12.36 4.41 10.66
N TYR A 40 11.66 4.29 11.81
CA TYR A 40 10.46 5.05 12.10
C TYR A 40 10.71 6.56 12.10
N SER A 41 11.80 7.01 12.73
CA SER A 41 12.17 8.44 12.79
C SER A 41 12.46 9.03 11.41
N ILE A 42 13.10 8.28 10.53
CA ILE A 42 13.35 8.71 9.13
C ILE A 42 12.02 8.86 8.39
N GLY A 43 11.12 7.86 8.51
CA GLY A 43 9.79 7.92 7.90
C GLY A 43 8.98 9.12 8.39
N VAL A 44 8.96 9.37 9.71
CA VAL A 44 8.30 10.55 10.31
C VAL A 44 8.92 11.85 9.80
N ASN A 45 10.25 11.95 9.71
CA ASN A 45 10.90 13.17 9.23
C ASN A 45 10.52 13.49 7.78
N ILE A 46 10.53 12.48 6.90
CA ILE A 46 10.07 12.61 5.51
C ILE A 46 8.59 13.04 5.49
N GLY A 47 7.72 12.33 6.22
CA GLY A 47 6.28 12.61 6.26
C GLY A 47 5.94 14.01 6.75
N ILE A 48 6.59 14.49 7.81
CA ILE A 48 6.40 15.86 8.32
C ILE A 48 6.75 16.89 7.26
N ASN A 49 7.86 16.69 6.53
CA ASN A 49 8.24 17.60 5.45
C ASN A 49 7.21 17.62 4.33
N LEU A 50 6.59 16.48 3.99
CA LEU A 50 5.53 16.41 2.97
C LEU A 50 4.27 17.17 3.40
N VAL A 51 3.84 16.98 4.67
CA VAL A 51 2.68 17.68 5.23
C VAL A 51 2.92 19.20 5.25
N GLN A 52 4.12 19.63 5.67
CA GLN A 52 4.47 21.05 5.71
C GLN A 52 4.48 21.70 4.31
N GLN A 53 4.78 20.91 3.28
CA GLN A 53 4.76 21.36 1.88
C GLN A 53 3.36 21.27 1.24
N GLY A 54 2.34 20.80 1.97
CA GLY A 54 0.98 20.64 1.46
C GLY A 54 0.79 19.45 0.51
N ILE A 55 1.85 18.73 0.16
CA ILE A 55 1.84 17.63 -0.84
C ILE A 55 0.78 16.60 -0.51
N THR A 56 0.63 16.23 0.78
CA THR A 56 -0.32 15.19 1.21
C THR A 56 -1.79 15.55 0.97
N ALA A 57 -2.12 16.82 0.73
CA ALA A 57 -3.48 17.25 0.39
C ALA A 57 -3.77 17.18 -1.12
N ASP A 58 -2.71 17.25 -1.95
CA ASP A 58 -2.82 17.43 -3.40
C ASP A 58 -2.44 16.17 -4.19
N VAL A 59 -1.92 15.13 -3.53
CA VAL A 59 -1.52 13.85 -4.16
C VAL A 59 -2.30 12.66 -3.59
N GLU A 60 -2.52 11.64 -4.43
CA GLU A 60 -3.07 10.35 -4.01
C GLU A 60 -2.04 9.59 -3.16
N MET A 61 -2.31 9.44 -1.86
CA MET A 61 -1.33 8.93 -0.89
C MET A 61 -1.02 7.45 -1.09
N ASP A 62 -2.00 6.67 -1.53
CA ASP A 62 -1.78 5.25 -1.84
C ASP A 62 -0.81 5.09 -3.01
N ALA A 63 -0.92 5.95 -4.02
CA ALA A 63 0.00 5.97 -5.16
C ALA A 63 1.40 6.46 -4.76
N PHE A 64 1.49 7.46 -3.87
CA PHE A 64 2.76 7.90 -3.30
C PHE A 64 3.48 6.77 -2.56
N MET A 65 2.78 6.07 -1.66
CA MET A 65 3.36 4.96 -0.90
C MET A 65 3.75 3.77 -1.78
N ALA A 66 2.97 3.50 -2.84
CA ALA A 66 3.33 2.51 -3.84
C ALA A 66 4.61 2.91 -4.58
N GLY A 67 4.72 4.16 -5.05
CA GLY A 67 5.94 4.66 -5.72
C GLY A 67 7.16 4.67 -4.81
N PHE A 68 7.00 5.01 -3.53
CA PHE A 68 8.07 4.95 -2.52
C PHE A 68 8.58 3.51 -2.33
N THR A 69 7.66 2.55 -2.20
CA THR A 69 8.00 1.13 -2.03
C THR A 69 8.66 0.55 -3.29
N ASP A 70 8.11 0.85 -4.47
CA ASP A 70 8.65 0.41 -5.76
C ASP A 70 10.08 0.92 -5.97
N ALA A 71 10.37 2.17 -5.58
CA ALA A 71 11.71 2.76 -5.67
C ALA A 71 12.72 2.03 -4.77
N LEU A 72 12.33 1.67 -3.54
CA LEU A 72 13.19 0.90 -2.62
C LEU A 72 13.44 -0.53 -3.11
N ALA A 73 12.45 -1.13 -3.78
CA ALA A 73 12.53 -2.47 -4.35
C ALA A 73 13.22 -2.52 -5.73
N ASN A 74 13.50 -1.36 -6.34
CA ASN A 74 13.94 -1.24 -7.72
C ASN A 74 12.96 -1.87 -8.72
N GLU A 75 11.66 -1.71 -8.45
CA GLU A 75 10.52 -2.20 -9.24
C GLU A 75 9.68 -1.04 -9.81
N VAL A 76 10.31 0.10 -10.09
CA VAL A 76 9.62 1.30 -10.60
C VAL A 76 8.79 0.98 -11.85
N ARG A 77 7.49 1.28 -11.79
CA ARG A 77 6.50 0.91 -12.80
C ARG A 77 6.21 1.99 -13.86
N MET A 78 6.84 3.15 -13.74
CA MET A 78 6.73 4.25 -14.71
C MET A 78 8.09 4.59 -15.29
N ASP A 79 8.16 4.80 -16.60
CA ASP A 79 9.39 5.29 -17.22
C ASP A 79 9.68 6.75 -16.81
N GLU A 80 10.94 7.14 -16.93
CA GLU A 80 11.42 8.46 -16.51
C GLU A 80 10.70 9.61 -17.22
N ALA A 81 10.41 9.47 -18.51
CA ALA A 81 9.75 10.53 -19.28
C ALA A 81 8.32 10.76 -18.80
N ALA A 82 7.57 9.68 -18.53
CA ALA A 82 6.23 9.74 -17.97
C ALA A 82 6.22 10.34 -16.55
N MET A 83 7.17 9.97 -15.69
CA MET A 83 7.30 10.56 -14.35
C MET A 83 7.58 12.06 -14.43
N MET A 84 8.53 12.48 -15.26
CA MET A 84 8.89 13.89 -15.42
C MET A 84 7.73 14.73 -15.98
N ALA A 85 6.96 14.18 -16.92
CA ALA A 85 5.77 14.84 -17.43
C ALA A 85 4.69 15.02 -16.36
N ALA A 86 4.46 13.99 -15.52
CA ALA A 86 3.51 14.06 -14.42
C ALA A 86 3.91 15.11 -13.37
N ILE A 87 5.20 15.15 -12.99
CA ILE A 87 5.74 16.14 -12.04
C ILE A 87 5.60 17.56 -12.61
N GLN A 88 5.95 17.77 -13.87
CA GLN A 88 5.80 19.09 -14.52
C GLN A 88 4.35 19.56 -14.54
N SER A 89 3.40 18.65 -14.78
CA SER A 89 1.98 18.98 -14.73
C SER A 89 1.48 19.34 -13.33
N PHE A 90 2.13 18.84 -12.27
CA PHE A 90 1.76 19.12 -10.88
C PHE A 90 2.29 20.49 -10.41
N VAL A 91 3.47 20.90 -10.86
CA VAL A 91 4.11 22.17 -10.46
C VAL A 91 3.75 23.37 -11.33
N ALA A 92 3.03 23.14 -12.43
CA ALA A 92 2.58 24.17 -13.37
C ALA A 92 1.36 24.95 -12.85
#